data_AF-A0A140LIM8-F1
#
_entry.id   AF-A0A140LIM8-F1
#
_cell.length_a   1.000
_cell.length_b   1.000
_cell.length_c   1.000
_cell.angle_alpha   90.00
_cell.angle_beta   90.00
_cell.angle_gamma   90.00
#
_symmetry.space_group_name_H-M   'P 1'
#
loop_
_entity.id
_entity.type
_entity.pdbx_description
1 polymer ?
#
loop_
_entity_poly.entity_id
_entity_poly.type
_entity_poly.pdbx_seq_one_letter_code
_entity_poly.pdbx_strand_id
1 'polypeptide(L)'
;MAASMARLWWPFLARQGLRSRGRCVCSQNPRRSFATEKRVRNLLYEHAREGYSELPYLDMESVCACPEKAARSLELRKGELRPADLPAIISTWQELRQLREQIRSLEAEKEAVAEAVRALLCIDRTPSQSQDGCQQVRDKVYLQVFSKSKETIP
;
A
#
# COMPACT_ATOMS: atom_id res chain seq x y z
N MET A 1 37.71 -4.21 41.80
CA MET A 1 37.24 -3.15 40.88
C MET A 1 36.68 -3.82 39.63
N ALA A 2 35.43 -3.48 39.24
CA ALA A 2 34.70 -3.77 37.97
C ALA A 2 34.64 -5.25 37.49
N ALA A 3 33.51 -5.98 37.59
CA ALA A 3 32.23 -5.89 36.86
C ALA A 3 32.28 -6.31 35.37
N SER A 4 31.37 -7.24 35.05
CA SER A 4 30.46 -7.20 33.89
C SER A 4 30.69 -8.12 32.68
N MET A 5 29.59 -8.83 32.37
CA MET A 5 29.06 -9.24 31.04
C MET A 5 29.74 -10.35 30.26
N ALA A 6 29.16 -11.56 30.32
CA ALA A 6 28.85 -12.40 29.14
C ALA A 6 28.22 -13.74 29.58
N ARG A 7 27.03 -13.69 30.17
CA ARG A 7 26.13 -14.85 30.13
C ARG A 7 25.20 -14.65 28.96
N LEU A 8 25.41 -15.33 27.82
CA LEU A 8 24.37 -15.67 26.83
C LEU A 8 24.94 -16.37 25.57
N TRP A 9 25.89 -17.28 25.70
CA TRP A 9 26.22 -18.25 24.64
C TRP A 9 25.93 -19.67 25.14
N TRP A 10 24.74 -20.17 24.79
CA TRP A 10 24.41 -21.54 24.37
C TRP A 10 22.92 -21.85 24.63
N PRO A 11 22.25 -22.68 23.80
CA PRO A 11 22.42 -22.85 22.36
C PRO A 11 21.08 -22.97 21.61
N PHE A 12 21.18 -22.80 20.31
CA PHE A 12 20.16 -22.87 19.26
C PHE A 12 19.60 -24.30 19.00
N LEU A 13 19.53 -25.16 20.00
CA LEU A 13 19.17 -26.57 19.85
C LEU A 13 18.06 -26.99 20.81
N ALA A 14 16.83 -26.56 20.52
CA ALA A 14 15.61 -27.22 20.98
C ALA A 14 14.49 -27.00 19.97
N ARG A 15 14.62 -27.64 18.82
CA ARG A 15 13.54 -27.81 17.85
C ARG A 15 12.66 -28.98 18.32
N GLN A 16 11.70 -28.72 19.19
CA GLN A 16 10.57 -29.63 19.49
C GLN A 16 9.49 -28.77 20.17
N GLY A 17 8.44 -28.37 19.45
CA GLY A 17 7.33 -29.26 19.18
C GLY A 17 6.26 -29.08 20.27
N LEU A 18 5.50 -28.00 20.20
CA LEU A 18 4.17 -27.93 20.80
C LEU A 18 3.30 -27.07 19.89
N ARG A 19 2.33 -27.70 19.23
CA ARG A 19 1.20 -26.98 18.63
C ARG A 19 0.47 -26.32 19.79
N SER A 20 0.76 -25.06 20.06
CA SER A 20 -0.14 -24.22 20.82
C SER A 20 -1.42 -24.18 20.02
N ARG A 21 -2.44 -24.91 20.50
CA ARG A 21 -3.86 -24.63 20.26
C ARG A 21 -4.07 -23.16 20.65
N GLY A 22 -3.73 -22.27 19.73
CA GLY A 22 -4.06 -20.86 19.77
C GLY A 22 -5.56 -20.80 19.58
N ARG A 23 -6.26 -20.93 20.70
CA ARG A 23 -7.66 -20.61 20.85
C ARG A 23 -7.90 -19.34 20.05
N CYS A 24 -8.68 -19.44 18.97
CA CYS A 24 -9.19 -18.26 18.28
C CYS A 24 -10.02 -17.52 19.32
N VAL A 25 -9.38 -16.56 20.00
CA VAL A 25 -10.09 -15.55 20.75
C VAL A 25 -10.64 -14.65 19.67
N CYS A 26 -11.77 -15.07 19.08
CA CYS A 26 -12.71 -14.12 18.54
C CYS A 26 -12.88 -13.13 19.68
N SER A 27 -12.39 -11.90 19.50
CA SER A 27 -12.57 -10.82 20.46
C SER A 27 -14.07 -10.55 20.56
N GLN A 28 -14.74 -11.33 21.40
CA GLN A 28 -16.13 -11.14 21.79
C GLN A 28 -16.13 -9.90 22.67
N ASN A 29 -16.15 -8.72 22.03
CA ASN A 29 -16.48 -7.48 22.70
C ASN A 29 -17.98 -7.56 23.06
N PRO A 30 -18.37 -7.69 24.34
CA PRO A 30 -19.76 -7.97 24.72
C PRO A 30 -20.70 -6.76 24.59
N ARG A 31 -20.27 -5.70 23.90
CA ARG A 31 -20.97 -4.40 23.80
C ARG A 31 -20.83 -3.72 22.43
N ARG A 32 -20.78 -4.48 21.34
CA ARG A 32 -21.08 -3.90 20.02
C ARG A 32 -22.38 -4.48 19.49
N SER A 33 -23.49 -4.02 20.07
CA SER A 33 -24.75 -4.04 19.34
C SER A 33 -24.51 -3.31 18.02
N PHE A 34 -24.74 -3.98 16.90
CA PHE A 34 -24.78 -3.33 15.58
C PHE A 34 -25.97 -2.36 15.46
N ALA A 35 -26.77 -2.20 16.52
CA ALA A 35 -28.13 -1.69 16.46
C ALA A 35 -28.37 -0.30 17.07
N THR A 36 -27.44 0.32 17.82
CA THR A 36 -27.85 1.47 18.67
C THR A 36 -26.83 2.57 18.94
N GLU A 37 -25.79 2.73 18.11
CA GLU A 37 -24.91 3.90 18.22
C GLU A 37 -24.84 4.58 16.85
N LYS A 38 -25.05 5.91 16.79
CA LYS A 38 -24.81 6.73 15.59
C LYS A 38 -23.34 6.62 15.22
N ARG A 39 -22.97 5.54 14.55
CA ARG A 39 -21.60 5.31 14.10
C ARG A 39 -21.39 6.16 12.86
N VAL A 40 -20.49 7.13 12.96
CA VAL A 40 -19.91 7.87 11.83
C VAL A 40 -19.24 6.91 10.82
N ARG A 41 -18.97 5.66 11.23
CA ARG A 41 -18.30 4.66 10.40
C ARG A 41 -19.29 3.83 9.59
N ASN A 42 -19.02 3.72 8.29
CA ASN A 42 -19.76 2.86 7.39
C ASN A 42 -19.42 1.38 7.65
N LEU A 43 -20.43 0.56 7.97
CA LEU A 43 -20.22 -0.85 8.31
C LEU A 43 -19.71 -1.70 7.13
N LEU A 44 -20.12 -1.40 5.90
CA LEU A 44 -19.61 -2.11 4.71
C LEU A 44 -18.12 -1.83 4.52
N TYR A 45 -17.70 -0.59 4.74
CA TYR A 45 -16.29 -0.22 4.69
C TYR A 45 -15.48 -0.91 5.80
N GLU A 46 -15.95 -0.90 7.05
CA GLU A 46 -15.25 -1.57 8.16
C GLU A 46 -15.10 -3.08 7.89
N HIS A 47 -16.15 -3.71 7.36
CA HIS A 47 -16.14 -5.13 7.04
C HIS A 47 -15.11 -5.47 5.95
N ALA A 48 -15.03 -4.64 4.91
CA ALA A 48 -14.03 -4.79 3.86
C ALA A 48 -12.61 -4.48 4.36
N ARG A 49 -12.45 -3.47 5.23
CA ARG A 49 -11.17 -3.13 5.85
C ARG A 49 -10.63 -4.27 6.72
N GLU A 50 -11.51 -5.01 7.37
CA GLU A 50 -11.16 -6.21 8.17
C GLU A 50 -10.87 -7.44 7.30
N GLY A 51 -11.05 -7.36 5.98
CA GLY A 51 -10.75 -8.44 5.04
C GLY A 51 -11.79 -9.54 4.98
N TYR A 52 -12.98 -9.32 5.57
CA TYR A 52 -14.07 -10.30 5.52
C TYR A 52 -14.81 -10.31 4.17
N SER A 53 -14.78 -9.19 3.45
CA SER A 53 -15.35 -9.04 2.12
C SER A 53 -14.52 -8.06 1.31
N GLU A 54 -14.76 -7.99 0.02
CA GLU A 54 -14.22 -6.93 -0.83
C GLU A 54 -14.98 -5.62 -0.63
N LEU A 55 -14.36 -4.50 -1.02
CA LEU A 55 -15.02 -3.21 -1.04
C LEU A 55 -16.22 -3.22 -2.00
N PRO A 56 -17.34 -2.58 -1.67
CA PRO A 56 -18.48 -2.50 -2.57
C PRO A 56 -18.09 -1.90 -3.93
N TYR A 57 -18.49 -2.57 -5.00
CA TYR A 57 -18.35 -2.03 -6.35
C TYR A 57 -19.46 -1.01 -6.62
N LEU A 58 -19.06 0.21 -6.94
CA LEU A 58 -19.94 1.31 -7.33
C LEU A 58 -19.61 1.71 -8.76
N ASP A 59 -20.62 1.82 -9.61
CA ASP A 59 -20.47 2.32 -10.98
C ASP A 59 -20.26 3.84 -10.97
N MET A 60 -19.05 4.25 -10.60
CA MET A 60 -18.67 5.66 -10.57
C MET A 60 -18.44 6.23 -11.97
N GLU A 61 -18.20 5.39 -12.97
CA GLU A 61 -17.96 5.85 -14.34
C GLU A 61 -19.23 6.47 -14.93
N SER A 62 -20.40 5.86 -14.73
CA SER A 62 -21.66 6.46 -15.19
C SER A 62 -22.03 7.73 -14.42
N VAL A 63 -21.70 7.80 -13.13
CA VAL A 63 -21.91 9.00 -12.30
C VAL A 63 -21.02 10.15 -12.77
N CYS A 64 -19.74 9.88 -13.07
CA CYS A 64 -18.81 10.88 -13.57
C CYS A 64 -19.15 11.32 -15.01
N ALA A 65 -19.70 10.43 -15.84
CA ALA A 65 -20.06 10.75 -17.22
C ALA A 65 -21.25 11.71 -17.33
N CYS A 66 -22.22 11.64 -16.41
CA CYS A 66 -23.43 12.46 -16.43
C CYS A 66 -23.84 12.92 -15.02
N PRO A 67 -23.05 13.78 -14.36
CA PRO A 67 -23.31 14.20 -12.98
C PRO A 67 -24.63 14.97 -12.85
N GLU A 68 -25.10 15.66 -13.89
CA GLU A 68 -26.37 16.41 -13.86
C GLU A 68 -27.57 15.48 -13.76
N LYS A 69 -27.51 14.31 -14.42
CA LYS A 69 -28.58 13.30 -14.35
C LYS A 69 -28.63 12.67 -12.96
N ALA A 70 -27.46 12.39 -12.37
CA ALA A 70 -27.36 11.91 -11.00
C ALA A 70 -27.88 12.95 -10.00
N ALA A 71 -27.49 14.22 -10.15
CA ALA A 71 -27.96 15.33 -9.34
C ALA A 71 -29.49 15.49 -9.38
N ARG A 72 -30.10 15.50 -10.57
CA ARG A 72 -31.57 15.56 -10.71
C ARG A 72 -32.26 14.38 -10.03
N SER A 73 -31.68 13.18 -10.16
CA SER A 73 -32.22 11.97 -9.52
C SER A 73 -32.14 12.05 -7.99
N LEU A 74 -31.07 12.63 -7.43
CA LEU A 74 -30.94 12.88 -5.99
C LEU A 74 -31.97 13.89 -5.50
N GLU A 75 -32.18 14.99 -6.23
CA GLU A 75 -33.14 16.03 -5.89
C GLU A 75 -34.58 15.47 -5.80
N LEU A 76 -34.96 14.63 -6.77
CA LEU A 76 -36.28 13.99 -6.79
C LEU A 76 -36.50 13.02 -5.63
N ARG A 77 -35.45 12.33 -5.17
CA ARG A 77 -35.53 11.37 -4.06
C ARG A 77 -35.66 12.03 -2.70
N LYS A 78 -35.26 13.31 -2.58
CA LYS A 78 -35.28 14.09 -1.33
C LYS A 78 -34.63 13.36 -0.15
N GLY A 79 -33.57 12.61 -0.42
CA GLY A 79 -32.83 11.82 0.59
C GLY A 79 -31.89 12.66 1.46
N GLU A 80 -31.01 11.95 2.17
CA GLU A 80 -29.95 12.56 2.97
C GLU A 80 -28.94 13.33 2.09
N LEU A 81 -28.46 12.70 1.03
CA LEU A 81 -27.58 13.34 0.05
C LEU A 81 -28.36 14.27 -0.89
N ARG A 82 -27.78 15.45 -1.12
CA ARG A 82 -28.30 16.50 -2.00
C ARG A 82 -27.43 16.67 -3.24
N PRO A 83 -27.94 17.31 -4.29
CA PRO A 83 -27.14 17.62 -5.48
C PRO A 83 -25.84 18.37 -5.18
N ALA A 84 -25.84 19.21 -4.14
CA ALA A 84 -24.68 19.98 -3.72
C ALA A 84 -23.52 19.12 -3.19
N ASP A 85 -23.80 17.90 -2.72
CA ASP A 85 -22.77 16.99 -2.17
C ASP A 85 -22.06 16.21 -3.28
N LEU A 86 -22.69 16.07 -4.44
CA LEU A 86 -22.21 15.24 -5.54
C LEU A 86 -20.82 15.67 -6.08
N PRO A 87 -20.52 16.97 -6.26
CA PRO A 87 -19.18 17.40 -6.69
C PRO A 87 -18.06 16.95 -5.75
N ALA A 88 -18.28 17.02 -4.44
CA ALA A 88 -17.28 16.61 -3.45
C ALA A 88 -17.02 15.09 -3.50
N ILE A 89 -18.07 14.29 -3.68
CA ILE A 89 -17.96 12.83 -3.85
C ILE A 89 -17.18 12.49 -5.12
N ILE A 90 -17.49 13.16 -6.24
CA ILE A 90 -16.80 12.93 -7.52
C ILE A 90 -15.32 13.34 -7.42
N SER A 91 -15.01 14.49 -6.82
CA SER A 91 -13.62 14.95 -6.61
C SER A 91 -12.82 13.93 -5.82
N THR A 92 -13.37 13.48 -4.69
CA THR A 92 -12.70 12.49 -3.82
C THR A 92 -12.41 11.19 -4.56
N TRP A 93 -13.33 10.74 -5.42
CA TRP A 93 -13.13 9.55 -6.25
C TRP A 93 -12.01 9.75 -7.28
N GLN A 94 -11.98 10.91 -7.93
CA GLN A 94 -10.95 11.24 -8.93
C GLN A 94 -9.56 11.35 -8.28
N GLU A 95 -9.46 12.02 -7.14
CA GLU A 95 -8.23 12.12 -6.34
C GLU A 95 -7.74 10.72 -5.92
N LEU A 96 -8.64 9.85 -5.48
CA LEU A 96 -8.30 8.46 -5.15
C LEU A 96 -7.75 7.68 -6.36
N ARG A 97 -8.32 7.88 -7.55
CA ARG A 97 -7.81 7.27 -8.79
C ARG A 97 -6.40 7.78 -9.12
N GLN A 98 -6.17 9.08 -9.02
CA GLN A 98 -4.85 9.68 -9.26
C GLN A 98 -3.82 9.15 -8.26
N LEU A 99 -4.17 9.10 -6.98
CA LEU A 99 -3.30 8.59 -5.92
C LEU A 99 -2.90 7.12 -6.17
N ARG A 100 -3.85 6.28 -6.61
CA ARG A 100 -3.57 4.89 -6.95
C ARG A 100 -2.59 4.75 -8.12
N GLU A 101 -2.70 5.63 -9.12
CA GLU A 101 -1.76 5.63 -10.24
C GLU A 101 -0.35 6.08 -9.80
N GLN A 102 -0.28 7.11 -8.94
CA GLN A 102 0.98 7.57 -8.36
C GLN A 102 1.65 6.48 -7.51
N ILE A 103 0.86 5.74 -6.73
CA ILE A 103 1.38 4.59 -5.97
C ILE A 103 1.94 3.55 -6.93
N ARG A 104 1.22 3.20 -8.00
CA ARG A 104 1.68 2.22 -8.98
C ARG A 104 2.99 2.66 -9.65
N SER A 105 3.13 3.94 -10.01
CA SER A 105 4.37 4.43 -10.63
C SER A 105 5.55 4.37 -9.66
N LEU A 106 5.34 4.73 -8.39
CA LEU A 106 6.37 4.66 -7.35
C LEU A 106 6.76 3.23 -7.00
N GLU A 107 5.80 2.30 -7.01
CA GLU A 107 6.05 0.88 -6.82
C GLU A 107 6.94 0.32 -7.95
N ALA A 108 6.68 0.69 -9.20
CA ALA A 108 7.51 0.31 -10.33
C ALA A 108 8.93 0.92 -10.26
N GLU A 109 9.05 2.17 -9.84
CA GLU A 109 10.35 2.82 -9.65
C GLU A 109 11.16 2.15 -8.52
N LYS A 110 10.51 1.85 -7.39
CA LYS A 110 11.12 1.11 -6.29
C LYS A 110 11.70 -0.23 -6.76
N GLU A 111 10.96 -0.97 -7.59
CA GLU A 111 11.43 -2.24 -8.15
C GLU A 111 12.64 -2.04 -9.06
N ALA A 112 12.60 -1.06 -9.98
CA ALA A 112 13.70 -0.74 -10.88
C ALA A 112 14.98 -0.34 -10.13
N VAL A 113 14.86 0.47 -9.07
CA VAL A 113 16.00 0.85 -8.22
C VAL A 113 16.56 -0.36 -7.47
N ALA A 114 15.69 -1.22 -6.94
CA ALA A 114 16.12 -2.43 -6.25
C ALA A 114 16.85 -3.42 -7.17
N GLU A 115 16.48 -3.47 -8.45
CA GLU A 115 17.19 -4.25 -9.47
C GLU A 115 18.52 -3.62 -9.86
N ALA A 116 18.57 -2.30 -10.04
CA ALA A 116 19.82 -1.59 -10.34
C ALA A 116 20.86 -1.78 -9.22
N VAL A 117 20.45 -1.65 -7.95
CA VAL A 117 21.33 -1.89 -6.80
C VAL A 117 21.80 -3.35 -6.76
N ARG A 118 20.90 -4.31 -7.00
CA ARG A 118 21.28 -5.74 -7.09
C ARG A 118 22.30 -5.98 -8.19
N ALA A 119 22.12 -5.40 -9.37
CA ALA A 119 23.05 -5.51 -10.48
C ALA A 119 24.44 -4.95 -10.10
N LEU A 120 24.49 -3.78 -9.45
CA LEU A 120 25.75 -3.18 -8.98
C LEU A 120 26.48 -4.09 -7.99
N LEU A 121 25.76 -4.67 -7.03
CA LEU A 121 26.36 -5.60 -6.05
C LEU A 121 26.82 -6.93 -6.68
N CYS A 122 26.16 -7.40 -7.73
CA CYS A 122 26.57 -8.60 -8.46
C CYS A 122 27.87 -8.37 -9.25
N ILE A 123 28.07 -7.17 -9.81
CA ILE A 123 29.31 -6.79 -10.50
C ILE A 123 30.49 -6.76 -9.53
N ASP A 124 30.30 -6.30 -8.29
CA ASP A 124 31.36 -6.25 -7.27
C ASP A 124 31.83 -7.61 -6.76
N ARG A 125 31.00 -8.66 -6.90
CA ARG A 125 31.30 -10.00 -6.39
C ARG A 125 31.98 -10.92 -7.40
N THR A 126 32.15 -10.52 -8.66
CA THR A 126 32.87 -11.34 -9.64
C THR A 126 34.38 -11.26 -9.39
N PRO A 127 35.08 -12.38 -9.15
CA PRO A 127 36.54 -12.38 -9.05
C PRO A 127 37.14 -12.08 -10.43
N SER A 128 37.44 -10.80 -10.65
CA SER A 128 38.49 -10.27 -11.53
C SER A 128 38.89 -11.15 -12.71
N GLN A 129 38.06 -11.23 -13.75
CA GLN A 129 38.52 -11.50 -15.12
C GLN A 129 37.72 -10.61 -16.08
N SER A 130 38.42 -9.67 -16.74
CA SER A 130 37.94 -8.64 -17.69
C SER A 130 37.37 -7.33 -17.09
N GLN A 131 38.26 -6.47 -16.59
CA GLN A 131 37.95 -5.15 -16.01
C GLN A 131 37.32 -4.12 -16.98
N ASP A 132 37.45 -4.28 -18.30
CA ASP A 132 36.99 -3.25 -19.25
C ASP A 132 35.48 -3.32 -19.55
N GLY A 133 34.86 -4.50 -19.47
CA GLY A 133 33.42 -4.67 -19.72
C GLY A 133 32.54 -4.30 -18.53
N CYS A 134 33.00 -4.57 -17.31
CA CYS A 134 32.25 -4.30 -16.08
C CYS A 134 32.17 -2.81 -15.75
N GLN A 135 33.22 -2.02 -16.08
CA GLN A 135 33.23 -0.58 -15.88
C GLN A 135 32.21 0.12 -16.80
N GLN A 136 32.09 -0.34 -18.05
CA GLN A 136 31.16 0.24 -19.02
C GLN A 136 29.69 -0.02 -18.67
N VAL A 137 29.37 -1.16 -18.05
CA VAL A 137 28.02 -1.45 -17.55
C VAL A 137 27.71 -0.59 -16.32
N ARG A 138 28.68 -0.41 -15.41
CA ARG A 138 28.55 0.51 -14.27
C ARG A 138 28.31 1.94 -14.71
N ASP A 139 29.09 2.44 -15.65
CA ASP A 139 28.98 3.81 -16.16
C ASP A 139 27.64 4.03 -16.89
N LYS A 140 27.16 3.04 -17.65
CA LYS A 140 25.82 3.09 -18.27
C LYS A 140 24.70 3.13 -17.24
N VAL A 141 24.76 2.29 -16.20
CA VAL A 141 23.75 2.28 -15.13
C VAL A 141 23.80 3.58 -14.33
N TYR A 142 24.99 4.09 -14.00
CA TYR A 142 25.15 5.37 -13.32
C TYR A 142 24.58 6.53 -14.13
N LEU A 143 24.89 6.61 -15.43
CA LEU A 143 24.39 7.66 -16.31
C LEU A 143 22.87 7.59 -16.50
N GLN A 144 22.29 6.39 -16.56
CA GLN A 144 20.85 6.19 -16.74
C GLN A 144 20.05 6.50 -15.46
N VAL A 145 20.63 6.29 -14.28
CA VAL A 145 20.04 6.71 -13.01
C VAL A 145 20.16 8.24 -12.84
N PHE A 146 21.32 8.82 -13.14
CA PHE A 146 21.56 10.27 -13.00
C PHE A 146 20.79 11.13 -14.01
N SER A 147 20.53 10.63 -15.22
CA SER A 147 19.72 11.34 -16.21
C SER A 147 18.26 11.44 -15.79
N LYS A 148 17.68 10.35 -15.26
CA LYS A 148 16.31 10.36 -14.72
C LYS A 148 16.13 11.32 -13.53
N SER A 149 17.14 11.45 -12.67
CA SER A 149 17.08 12.40 -11.54
C SER A 149 17.14 13.87 -11.96
N LYS A 150 17.59 14.21 -13.17
CA LYS A 150 17.64 15.60 -13.68
C LYS A 150 16.37 16.07 -14.37
N GLU A 151 15.48 15.17 -14.78
CA GLU A 151 14.18 15.52 -15.39
C GLU A 151 13.07 15.74 -14.34
N THR A 152 13.39 15.60 -13.06
CA THR A 152 12.42 15.64 -11.94
C THR A 152 12.73 16.79 -10.97
N ILE A 153 13.09 17.97 -11.48
CA ILE A 153 13.17 19.22 -10.71
C ILE A 153 12.48 20.31 -11.55
N PRO A 154 11.40 20.96 -11.04
CA PRO A 154 10.72 22.04 -11.75
C PRO A 154 11.59 23.30 -11.88
#